data_AF-A0ABD0QN86-F1
#
_entry.id   AF-A0ABD0QN86-F1
#
_cell.length_a   1.000
_cell.length_b   1.000
_cell.length_c   1.000
_cell.angle_alpha   90.00
_cell.angle_beta   90.00
_cell.angle_gamma   90.00
#
_symmetry.space_group_name_H-M   'P 1'
#
loop_
_entity.id
_entity.type
_entity.pdbx_description
1 polymer ?
#
loop_
_entity_poly.entity_id
_entity_poly.type
_entity_poly.pdbx_seq_one_letter_code
_entity_poly.pdbx_strand_id
1 'polypeptide(L)'
;FNKCGRRNGGCSHLCLPRHNVTSCACPTGILLKSDGRSCDNLPETYLLFSNRVSVRRISLDTNDHTDVYVPVPELHNVISLDYDSVERKLYYTDVSLDVIRYTI
;
A
#
# COMPACT_ATOMS: atom_id res chain seq x y z
N PHE A 1 30.90 9.44 -2.45
CA PHE A 1 30.42 8.28 -1.67
C PHE A 1 28.90 8.35 -1.53
N ASN A 2 28.16 7.33 -1.95
CA ASN A 2 26.70 7.32 -1.79
C ASN A 2 26.34 6.96 -0.33
N LYS A 3 25.74 7.90 0.40
CA LYS A 3 25.34 7.71 1.80
C LYS A 3 24.25 6.63 1.99
N CYS A 4 23.49 6.28 0.94
CA CYS A 4 22.55 5.16 0.97
C CYS A 4 23.24 3.79 0.96
N GLY A 5 24.50 3.72 0.49
CA GLY A 5 25.21 2.44 0.29
C GLY A 5 25.47 1.64 1.56
N ARG A 6 25.41 2.29 2.74
CA ARG A 6 25.54 1.61 4.03
C ARG A 6 24.18 1.57 4.74
N ARG A 7 23.65 0.36 4.97
CA ARG A 7 22.35 0.12 5.65
C ARG A 7 21.21 0.97 5.09
N ASN A 8 21.13 1.14 3.77
CA ASN A 8 20.10 1.94 3.11
C ASN A 8 19.99 3.38 3.65
N GLY A 9 21.09 3.99 4.10
CA GLY A 9 21.07 5.31 4.75
C GLY A 9 20.28 5.36 6.07
N GLY A 10 19.92 4.20 6.63
CA GLY A 10 19.03 4.07 7.79
C GLY A 10 17.54 4.10 7.45
N CYS A 11 17.15 4.07 6.16
CA CYS A 11 15.75 4.09 5.74
C CYS A 11 15.13 2.69 5.77
N SER A 12 13.89 2.61 6.21
CA SER A 12 13.10 1.37 6.19
C SER A 12 12.75 0.89 4.77
N HIS A 13 12.47 1.83 3.86
CA HIS A 13 12.04 1.53 2.48
C HIS A 13 12.96 2.16 1.45
N LEU A 14 12.72 3.42 1.06
CA LEU A 14 13.49 4.08 0.00
C LEU A 14 14.50 5.06 0.60
N CYS A 15 15.75 4.99 0.13
CA CYS A 15 16.77 5.99 0.40
C CYS A 15 17.04 6.81 -0.86
N LEU A 16 16.69 8.09 -0.81
CA LEU A 16 16.87 9.02 -1.92
C LEU A 16 18.14 9.85 -1.69
N PRO A 17 19.17 9.70 -2.54
CA PRO A 17 20.39 10.50 -2.42
C PRO A 17 20.12 11.94 -2.90
N ARG A 18 20.45 12.93 -2.07
CA ARG A 18 20.65 14.34 -2.45
C ARG A 18 22.12 14.69 -2.26
N HIS A 19 22.62 15.68 -3.00
CA HIS A 19 24.03 16.11 -3.03
C HIS A 19 24.87 15.74 -1.79
N ASN A 20 24.57 16.34 -0.63
CA ASN A 20 25.29 16.10 0.62
C ASN A 20 24.47 15.39 1.72
N VAL A 21 23.21 15.04 1.45
CA VAL A 21 22.25 14.53 2.45
C VAL A 21 21.42 13.39 1.85
N THR A 22 20.98 12.44 2.66
CA THR A 22 20.01 11.42 2.23
C THR A 22 18.65 11.72 2.85
N SER A 23 17.59 11.50 2.08
CA SER A 23 16.22 11.56 2.59
C SER A 23 15.56 10.20 2.43
N CYS A 24 14.84 9.75 3.46
CA CYS A 24 14.02 8.56 3.36
C CYS A 24 12.67 8.89 2.73
N ALA A 25 12.13 7.96 1.96
CA ALA A 25 10.81 8.05 1.36
C ALA A 25 10.07 6.73 1.51
N CYS A 26 8.75 6.80 1.49
CA CYS A 26 7.86 5.66 1.66
C CYS A 26 7.17 5.31 0.34
N PRO A 27 6.64 4.08 0.21
CA PRO A 27 5.79 3.73 -0.92
C PRO A 27 4.61 4.70 -1.06
N THR A 28 4.08 4.81 -2.27
CA THR A 28 2.91 5.66 -2.57
C THR A 28 1.77 5.40 -1.59
N GLY A 29 1.20 6.47 -1.05
CA GLY A 29 0.11 6.40 -0.08
C GLY A 29 0.50 6.01 1.35
N ILE A 30 1.79 5.82 1.64
CA ILE A 30 2.30 5.48 2.97
C ILE A 30 3.05 6.67 3.57
N LEU A 31 2.73 7.02 4.82
CA LEU A 31 3.40 8.10 5.53
C LEU A 31 4.75 7.69 6.10
N LEU A 32 5.67 8.66 6.12
CA LEU A 32 6.94 8.59 6.83
C LEU A 32 6.70 8.96 8.30
N LYS A 33 7.17 8.11 9.22
CA LYS A 33 7.07 8.34 10.66
C LYS A 33 7.90 9.54 11.08
N SER A 34 7.63 10.03 12.29
CA SER A 34 8.31 11.18 12.91
C SER A 34 9.82 11.00 13.09
N ASP A 35 10.33 9.76 13.05
CA ASP A 35 11.78 9.48 13.07
C ASP A 35 12.50 9.83 11.75
N GLY A 36 11.74 10.19 10.70
CA GLY A 36 12.24 10.54 9.38
C GLY A 36 12.91 9.39 8.63
N ARG A 37 12.70 8.14 9.06
CA ARG A 37 13.40 6.94 8.55
C ARG A 37 12.49 5.75 8.31
N SER A 38 11.52 5.56 9.17
CA SER A 38 10.60 4.43 9.17
C SER A 38 9.30 4.83 8.50
N CYS A 39 8.71 3.93 7.71
CA CYS A 39 7.38 4.13 7.15
C CYS A 39 6.33 3.45 8.02
N ASP A 40 5.09 3.91 7.91
CA ASP A 40 3.96 3.11 8.35
C ASP A 40 3.78 1.86 7.49
N ASN A 41 3.12 0.84 8.03
CA ASN A 41 2.91 -0.40 7.29
C ASN A 41 1.75 -0.26 6.28
N LEU A 42 0.77 0.58 6.61
CA LEU A 42 -0.46 0.82 5.87
C LEU A 42 -0.87 2.29 6.09
N PRO A 43 -1.65 2.88 5.17
CA PRO A 43 -2.34 4.13 5.48
C PRO A 43 -3.36 3.91 6.61
N GLU A 44 -3.55 4.93 7.42
CA GLU A 44 -4.57 5.01 8.46
C GLU A 44 -5.97 5.07 7.84
N THR A 45 -6.14 5.95 6.84
CA THR A 45 -7.41 6.11 6.13
C THR A 45 -7.23 5.86 4.64
N TYR A 46 -8.07 5.02 4.04
CA TYR A 46 -7.98 4.69 2.62
C TYR A 46 -9.31 4.21 2.04
N LEU A 47 -9.44 4.37 0.72
CA LEU A 47 -10.55 3.84 -0.06
C LEU A 47 -10.13 2.55 -0.75
N LEU A 48 -10.98 1.52 -0.68
CA LEU A 48 -10.82 0.28 -1.43
C LEU A 48 -11.88 0.21 -2.53
N PHE A 49 -11.47 -0.23 -3.72
CA PHE A 49 -12.39 -0.45 -4.83
C PHE A 49 -11.89 -1.58 -5.73
N SER A 50 -12.83 -2.25 -6.40
CA SER A 50 -12.54 -3.33 -7.34
C SER A 50 -12.64 -2.85 -8.78
N ASN A 51 -11.68 -3.28 -9.57
CA ASN A 51 -11.83 -3.47 -11.00
C ASN A 51 -12.07 -4.96 -11.28
N ARG A 52 -12.47 -5.32 -12.50
CA ARG A 52 -12.79 -6.71 -12.91
C ARG A 52 -11.77 -7.76 -12.44
N VAL A 53 -10.48 -7.48 -12.61
CA VAL A 53 -9.36 -8.41 -12.32
C VAL A 53 -8.34 -7.84 -11.33
N SER A 54 -8.73 -6.83 -10.53
CA SER A 54 -7.82 -6.27 -9.53
C SER A 54 -8.57 -5.55 -8.42
N VAL A 55 -8.05 -5.61 -7.21
CA VAL A 55 -8.44 -4.69 -6.14
C VAL A 55 -7.40 -3.59 -6.03
N ARG A 56 -7.86 -2.37 -5.78
CA ARG A 56 -7.04 -1.17 -5.72
C ARG A 56 -7.36 -0.37 -4.46
N ARG A 57 -6.38 0.39 -4.01
CA ARG A 57 -6.44 1.22 -2.80
C ARG A 57 -5.98 2.64 -3.10
N ILE A 58 -6.70 3.63 -2.62
CA ILE A 58 -6.26 5.03 -2.60
C ILE A 58 -6.04 5.44 -1.15
N SER A 59 -4.86 5.96 -0.82
CA SER A 59 -4.62 6.56 0.49
C SER A 59 -5.33 7.91 0.59
N LEU A 60 -5.95 8.15 1.74
CA LEU A 60 -6.53 9.44 2.10
C LEU A 60 -5.62 10.25 3.02
N ASP A 61 -4.51 9.65 3.47
CA ASP A 61 -3.52 10.32 4.32
C ASP A 61 -2.54 11.17 3.50
N THR A 62 -2.44 10.92 2.19
CA THR A 62 -1.55 11.62 1.26
C THR A 62 -2.36 12.37 0.19
N ASN A 63 -1.88 13.55 -0.20
CA ASN A 63 -2.59 14.44 -1.13
C ASN A 63 -2.49 14.04 -2.61
N ASP A 64 -1.69 13.02 -2.95
CA ASP A 64 -1.54 12.55 -4.32
C ASP A 64 -2.74 11.70 -4.77
N HIS A 65 -3.47 11.10 -3.82
CA HIS A 65 -4.63 10.24 -4.07
C HIS A 65 -4.42 9.20 -5.18
N THR A 66 -3.17 8.73 -5.31
CA THR A 66 -2.78 7.76 -6.32
C THR A 66 -3.35 6.40 -5.94
N ASP A 67 -3.99 5.72 -6.89
CA ASP A 67 -4.49 4.38 -6.69
C ASP A 67 -3.38 3.34 -6.89
N VAL A 68 -3.19 2.50 -5.87
CA VAL A 68 -2.19 1.42 -5.86
C VAL A 68 -2.86 0.06 -5.93
N TYR A 69 -2.19 -0.89 -6.58
CA TYR A 69 -2.66 -2.27 -6.67
C TYR A 69 -2.53 -3.01 -5.33
N VAL A 70 -3.58 -3.72 -4.94
CA VAL A 70 -3.58 -4.64 -3.79
C VAL A 70 -3.37 -6.06 -4.32
N PRO A 71 -2.32 -6.78 -3.86
CA PRO A 71 -1.97 -8.09 -4.39
C PRO A 71 -2.92 -9.18 -3.89
N VAL A 72 -4.06 -9.32 -4.56
CA VAL A 72 -5.03 -10.39 -4.33
C VAL A 72 -4.92 -11.42 -5.49
N PRO A 73 -4.63 -12.69 -5.19
CA PRO A 73 -4.46 -13.71 -6.22
C PRO A 73 -5.80 -14.15 -6.83
N GLU A 74 -5.75 -14.69 -8.04
CA GLU A 74 -6.86 -15.41 -8.69
C GLU A 74 -8.16 -14.62 -8.88
N LEU A 75 -8.06 -13.31 -9.12
CA LEU A 75 -9.23 -12.48 -9.44
C LEU A 75 -9.64 -12.64 -10.91
N HIS A 76 -10.89 -13.03 -11.16
CA HIS A 76 -11.46 -13.23 -12.50
C HIS A 76 -12.51 -12.18 -12.83
N ASN A 77 -13.49 -11.99 -11.95
CA ASN A 77 -14.55 -11.00 -12.12
C ASN A 77 -15.06 -10.49 -10.77
N VAL A 78 -14.27 -9.61 -10.14
CA VAL A 78 -14.60 -9.03 -8.83
C VAL A 78 -15.60 -7.89 -8.97
N ILE A 79 -16.70 -7.97 -8.21
CA ILE A 79 -17.79 -6.98 -8.29
C ILE A 79 -17.93 -6.17 -7.00
N SER A 80 -18.05 -6.84 -5.85
CA SER A 80 -18.24 -6.17 -4.56
C SER A 80 -17.10 -6.47 -3.59
N LEU A 81 -16.82 -5.49 -2.73
CA LEU A 81 -15.83 -5.56 -1.66
C LEU A 81 -16.48 -5.17 -0.34
N ASP A 82 -15.98 -5.75 0.75
CA ASP A 82 -16.23 -5.29 2.12
C ASP A 82 -14.95 -5.45 2.95
N TYR A 83 -14.81 -4.67 4.03
CA TYR A 83 -13.58 -4.63 4.82
C TYR A 83 -13.86 -4.71 6.31
N ASP A 84 -13.23 -5.68 6.97
CA ASP A 84 -13.19 -5.76 8.42
C ASP A 84 -11.95 -5.03 8.96
N SER A 85 -12.17 -3.90 9.63
CA SER A 85 -11.10 -3.11 10.25
C SER A 85 -10.48 -3.74 11.50
N VAL A 86 -11.18 -4.67 12.17
CA VAL A 86 -10.69 -5.31 13.40
C VAL A 86 -9.69 -6.41 13.04
N GLU A 87 -10.07 -7.34 12.17
CA GLU A 87 -9.18 -8.42 11.73
C GLU A 87 -8.32 -8.05 10.52
N ARG A 88 -8.53 -6.85 9.95
CA ARG A 88 -7.87 -6.33 8.74
C ARG A 88 -8.07 -7.24 7.52
N LYS A 89 -9.30 -7.74 7.32
CA LYS A 89 -9.62 -8.64 6.22
C LYS A 89 -10.42 -7.94 5.14
N LEU A 90 -9.99 -8.12 3.90
CA LEU A 90 -10.74 -7.71 2.72
C LEU A 90 -11.57 -8.88 2.21
N TYR A 91 -12.88 -8.73 2.19
CA TYR A 91 -13.84 -9.67 1.61
C TYR A 91 -14.20 -9.23 0.21
N TYR A 92 -14.36 -10.19 -0.70
CA TYR A 92 -14.70 -9.91 -2.08
C TYR A 92 -15.55 -11.02 -2.71
N THR A 93 -16.39 -10.62 -3.66
CA THR A 93 -17.18 -11.55 -4.48
C THR A 93 -16.56 -11.70 -5.87
N ASP A 94 -16.38 -12.94 -6.32
CA ASP A 94 -16.01 -13.23 -7.71
C ASP A 94 -17.15 -13.99 -8.39
N VAL A 95 -17.85 -13.30 -9.29
CA VAL A 95 -19.06 -13.84 -9.93
C VAL A 95 -18.74 -14.84 -11.05
N SER A 96 -17.50 -14.87 -11.55
CA SER A 96 -17.08 -15.88 -12.53
C SER A 96 -16.74 -17.21 -11.87
N LEU A 97 -16.26 -17.16 -10.63
CA LEU A 97 -15.97 -18.35 -9.83
C LEU A 97 -17.12 -18.78 -8.91
N ASP A 98 -18.18 -17.96 -8.78
CA ASP A 98 -19.32 -18.17 -7.88
C ASP A 98 -18.89 -18.37 -6.41
N VAL A 99 -18.01 -17.48 -5.92
CA VAL A 99 -17.45 -17.56 -4.56
C VAL A 99 -17.44 -16.20 -3.86
N ILE A 100 -17.46 -16.27 -2.54
CA ILE A 100 -17.06 -15.18 -1.64
C ILE A 100 -15.75 -15.62 -0.97
N ARG A 101 -14.71 -14.80 -1.07
CA ARG A 101 -13.38 -15.08 -0.49
C ARG A 101 -12.94 -13.88 0.35
N TYR A 102 -11.88 -14.09 1.12
CA TYR A 102 -11.21 -13.02 1.85
C TYR A 102 -9.69 -13.10 1.71
N THR A 103 -9.01 -11.97 1.88
CA THR A 103 -7.55 -11.87 1.98
C THR A 103 -7.15 -11.00 3.17
N ILE A 104 -5.92 -11.20 3.61
CA ILE A 104 -5.19 -10.44 4.64
C ILE A 104 -4.56 -9.15 4.08
#